data_AF-A0A0D3G2X7-F1
#
_entry.id   AF-A0A0D3G2X7-F1
#
_cell.length_a   1.000
_cell.length_b   1.000
_cell.length_c   1.000
_cell.angle_alpha   90.00
_cell.angle_beta   90.00
_cell.angle_gamma   90.00
#
_symmetry.space_group_name_H-M   'P 1'
#
loop_
_entity.id
_entity.type
_entity.pdbx_description
1 polymer ?
#
loop_
_entity_poly.entity_id
_entity_poly.type
_entity_poly.pdbx_seq_one_letter_code
_entity_poly.pdbx_strand_id
1 'polypeptide(L)' 'MTMRLAAAVVVMVVVAAAAMSVEAELSVDYYKKSCPGVENVVRYHVAKALKANRKEGAALVRLIFHDCFVRVSSISGI' A
#
# COMPACT_ATOMS: atom_id res chain seq x y z
N MET A 1 -29.18 18.61 31.66
CA MET A 1 -29.39 18.20 30.25
C MET A 1 -28.22 18.62 29.38
N THR A 2 -27.83 19.90 29.41
CA THR A 2 -26.69 20.50 28.70
C THR A 2 -25.36 19.78 28.91
N MET A 3 -25.02 19.40 30.15
CA MET A 3 -23.76 18.72 30.47
C MET A 3 -23.67 17.29 29.87
N ARG A 4 -24.79 16.57 29.77
CA ARG A 4 -24.84 15.23 29.19
C ARG A 4 -24.71 15.27 27.68
N LEU A 5 -25.32 16.27 27.04
CA LEU A 5 -25.18 16.54 25.61
C LEU A 5 -23.74 16.94 25.27
N ALA A 6 -23.12 17.82 26.07
CA ALA A 6 -21.72 18.21 25.88
C ALA A 6 -20.77 17.01 25.99
N ALA A 7 -20.94 16.14 27.01
CA ALA A 7 -20.15 14.93 27.15
C ALA A 7 -20.32 13.96 25.97
N ALA A 8 -21.56 13.76 25.49
CA ALA A 8 -21.83 12.91 24.33
C ALA A 8 -21.19 13.45 23.04
N VAL A 9 -21.22 14.77 22.83
CA VAL A 9 -20.57 15.42 21.68
C VAL A 9 -19.05 15.24 21.75
N VAL A 10 -18.44 15.44 22.92
CA VAL A 10 -16.99 15.23 23.11
C VAL A 10 -16.60 13.78 22.81
N VAL A 11 -17.37 12.80 23.31
CA VAL A 11 -17.12 11.37 23.03
C VAL A 11 -17.22 11.09 21.54
N MET A 12 -18.24 11.61 20.85
CA MET A 12 -18.41 11.41 19.40
C MET A 12 -17.25 12.00 18.59
N VAL A 13 -16.76 13.19 18.97
CA VAL A 13 -15.61 13.84 18.32
C VAL A 13 -14.32 13.04 18.52
N VAL A 14 -14.08 12.51 19.72
CA VAL A 14 -12.90 11.69 20.02
C VAL A 14 -12.92 10.37 19.25
N VAL A 15 -14.09 9.71 19.15
CA VAL A 15 -14.26 8.47 18.38
C VAL A 15 -14.05 8.72 16.88
N ALA A 16 -14.56 9.83 16.34
CA ALA A 16 -14.36 10.20 14.95
C ALA A 16 -12.89 10.48 14.63
N ALA A 17 -12.16 11.16 15.53
CA ALA A 17 -10.74 11.44 15.36
C ALA A 17 -9.88 10.16 15.40
N ALA A 18 -10.23 9.19 16.25
CA ALA A 18 -9.53 7.91 16.34
C ALA A 18 -9.74 6.98 15.12
N ALA A 19 -10.74 7.26 14.27
CA ALA A 19 -11.03 6.48 13.07
C ALA A 19 -10.18 6.90 11.85
N MET A 20 -9.34 7.92 11.97
CA MET A 20 -8.65 8.53 10.83
C MET A 20 -7.15 8.20 10.82
N SER A 21 -6.81 7.04 10.24
CA SER A 21 -5.61 6.76 9.43
C SER A 21 -5.27 5.26 9.52
N VAL A 22 -5.84 4.45 8.62
CA VAL A 22 -5.27 3.12 8.34
C VAL A 22 -4.21 3.34 7.27
N GLU A 23 -2.98 3.58 7.70
CA GLU A 23 -1.85 3.45 6.79
C GLU A 23 -1.69 1.96 6.49
N ALA A 24 -1.85 1.57 5.22
CA ALA A 24 -1.61 0.21 4.79
C ALA A 24 -0.10 -0.05 4.87
N GLU A 25 0.34 -0.61 5.99
CA GLU A 25 1.75 -0.93 6.21
C GLU A 25 2.17 -2.11 5.32
N LEU A 26 3.30 -1.95 4.64
CA LEU A 26 3.89 -3.02 3.83
C LEU A 26 4.58 -4.02 4.76
N SER A 27 4.39 -5.31 4.50
CA SER A 27 5.06 -6.37 5.26
C SER A 27 5.79 -7.32 4.32
N VAL A 28 7.01 -7.70 4.70
CA VAL A 28 7.71 -8.83 4.08
C VAL A 28 6.91 -10.10 4.35
N ASP A 29 6.89 -11.04 3.41
CA ASP A 29 6.13 -12.28 3.52
C ASP A 29 4.58 -12.10 3.58
N TYR A 30 4.03 -10.96 3.16
CA TYR A 30 2.58 -10.69 3.19
C TYR A 30 1.73 -11.85 2.62
N TYR A 31 2.21 -12.49 1.54
CA TYR A 31 1.52 -13.59 0.87
C TYR A 31 1.85 -15.00 1.41
N LYS A 32 2.68 -15.13 2.45
CA LYS A 32 3.17 -16.44 2.93
C LYS A 32 2.05 -17.43 3.27
N LYS A 33 0.91 -16.93 3.78
CA LYS A 33 -0.24 -17.76 4.14
C LYS A 33 -1.25 -17.94 3.01
N SER A 34 -1.52 -16.88 2.24
CA SER A 34 -2.57 -16.85 1.22
C SER A 34 -2.10 -17.40 -0.13
N CYS A 35 -0.84 -17.13 -0.51
CA CYS A 35 -0.24 -17.58 -1.76
C CYS A 35 1.25 -17.89 -1.53
N PRO A 36 1.56 -19.03 -0.87
CA PRO A 36 2.94 -19.42 -0.62
C PRO A 36 3.70 -19.61 -1.94
N GLY A 37 4.88 -19.00 -2.04
CA GLY A 37 5.75 -19.12 -3.22
C GLY A 37 5.48 -18.13 -4.35
N VAL A 38 4.57 -17.16 -4.17
CA VAL A 38 4.30 -16.12 -5.19
C VAL A 38 5.58 -15.40 -5.66
N GLU A 39 6.50 -15.10 -4.74
CA GLU A 39 7.76 -14.44 -5.07
C GLU A 39 8.63 -15.29 -6.01
N ASN A 40 8.62 -16.62 -5.84
CA ASN A 40 9.34 -17.54 -6.71
C ASN A 40 8.74 -17.56 -8.13
N VAL A 41 7.41 -17.55 -8.23
CA VAL A 41 6.70 -17.51 -9.51
C VAL A 41 7.03 -16.20 -10.25
N VAL A 42 6.93 -15.06 -9.56
CA VAL A 42 7.28 -13.75 -10.13
C VAL A 42 8.74 -13.75 -10.58
N ARG A 43 9.66 -14.23 -9.73
CA ARG A 43 11.10 -14.29 -10.05
C ARG A 43 11.38 -15.16 -11.27
N TYR A 44 10.73 -16.32 -11.39
CA TYR A 44 10.88 -17.21 -12.55
C TYR A 44 10.48 -16.51 -13.86
N HIS A 45 9.32 -15.86 -13.88
CA HIS A 45 8.83 -15.19 -15.08
C HIS A 45 9.66 -13.95 -15.45
N VAL A 46 10.07 -13.15 -14.47
CA VAL A 46 10.96 -12.01 -14.70
C VAL A 46 12.31 -12.48 -15.23
N ALA A 47 12.90 -13.53 -14.65
CA ALA A 47 14.16 -14.10 -15.13
C ALA A 47 14.04 -14.64 -16.57
N LYS A 48 12.92 -15.29 -16.90
CA LYS A 48 12.63 -15.77 -18.26
C LYS A 48 12.53 -14.60 -19.26
N ALA A 49 11.84 -13.52 -18.89
CA ALA A 49 11.73 -12.32 -19.72
C ALA A 49 13.10 -11.64 -19.95
N LEU A 50 13.90 -11.50 -18.90
CA LEU A 50 15.26 -10.95 -18.99
C LEU A 50 16.18 -11.79 -19.89
N LYS A 51 16.05 -13.12 -19.84
CA LYS A 51 16.80 -14.02 -20.71
C LYS A 51 16.39 -13.89 -22.17
N ALA A 52 15.12 -13.63 -22.45
CA ALA A 52 14.62 -13.39 -23.80
C ALA A 52 15.06 -12.02 -24.33
N ASN A 53 14.96 -10.96 -23.51
CA ASN A 53 15.39 -9.62 -23.85
C ASN A 53 15.83 -8.85 -22.59
N ARG A 54 17.10 -8.45 -22.55
CA ARG A 54 17.65 -7.72 -21.39
C ARG A 54 16.98 -6.36 -21.15
N LYS A 55 16.38 -5.74 -22.18
CA LYS A 55 15.69 -4.44 -22.04
C LYS A 55 14.42 -4.53 -21.17
N GLU A 56 13.84 -5.71 -21.01
CA GLU A 56 12.62 -5.91 -20.19
C GLU A 56 12.82 -5.53 -18.73
N GLY A 57 14.04 -5.70 -18.18
CA GLY A 57 14.33 -5.30 -16.80
C GLY A 57 14.20 -3.79 -16.60
N ALA A 58 14.79 -3.02 -17.51
CA ALA A 58 14.69 -1.56 -17.48
C ALA A 58 13.25 -1.08 -17.73
N ALA A 59 12.52 -1.75 -18.64
CA ALA A 59 11.11 -1.47 -18.90
C ALA A 59 10.23 -1.72 -17.65
N LEU A 60 10.43 -2.86 -16.96
CA LEU A 60 9.68 -3.21 -15.76
C LEU A 60 9.90 -2.21 -14.62
N VAL A 61 11.15 -1.83 -14.35
CA VAL A 61 11.47 -0.81 -13.33
C VAL A 61 10.87 0.54 -13.70
N ARG A 62 10.94 0.94 -14.98
CA ARG A 62 10.31 2.17 -15.47
C ARG A 62 8.79 2.16 -15.27
N LEU A 63 8.14 1.01 -15.47
CA LEU A 63 6.70 0.87 -15.28
C LEU A 63 6.30 1.02 -13.81
N ILE A 64 7.04 0.39 -12.88
CA ILE A 64 6.80 0.57 -11.43
C ILE A 64 6.99 2.04 -11.03
N PHE A 65 8.06 2.67 -11.52
CA PHE A 65 8.29 4.09 -11.29
C PHE A 65 7.13 4.94 -11.85
N HIS A 66 6.69 4.66 -13.06
CA HIS A 66 5.60 5.39 -13.71
C HIS A 66 4.26 5.26 -12.94
N ASP A 67 3.92 4.07 -12.45
CA ASP A 67 2.68 3.83 -11.70
C ASP A 67 2.69 4.46 -10.30
N CYS A 68 3.87 4.56 -9.68
CA CYS A 68 4.04 5.18 -8.37
C CYS A 68 4.13 6.71 -8.45
N PHE A 69 4.91 7.26 -9.39
CA PHE A 69 5.14 8.71 -9.49
C PHE A 69 3.94 9.49 -10.03
N VAL A 70 3.03 8.85 -10.78
CA VAL A 70 1.81 9.50 -11.26
C VAL A 70 0.78 9.76 -10.14
N ARG A 71 1.02 9.25 -8.92
CA ARG A 71 0.11 9.37 -7.75
C ARG A 71 0.64 10.16 -6.55
N VAL A 72 1.67 10.99 -6.72
CA VAL A 72 2.17 11.87 -5.64
C VAL A 72 1.10 12.89 -5.17
N SER A 73 -0.01 13.06 -5.89
CA SER A 73 -1.03 14.06 -5.59
C SER A 73 -2.10 13.66 -4.56
N SER A 74 -2.03 12.51 -3.87
CA SER A 74 -3.13 12.18 -2.93
C SER A 74 -2.80 11.55 -1.58
N ILE A 75 -1.64 10.92 -1.33
CA ILE A 75 -1.37 10.39 0.02
C ILE A 75 0.14 10.30 0.30
N SER A 76 0.72 11.36 0.86
CA SER A 76 1.75 11.28 1.91
C SER A 76 1.97 12.68 2.46
N GLY A 77 1.80 12.86 3.76
CA GLY A 77 1.87 14.14 4.44
C GLY A 77 3.23 14.83 4.30
N ILE A 78 3.24 15.90 3.50
CA ILE A 78 3.91 17.16 3.83
C ILE A 78 2.80 18.18 4.07
#